data_AF-A0AAV2BCI3-F1
#
_entry.id   AF-A0AAV2BCI3-F1
#
_cell.length_a   1.000
_cell.length_b   1.000
_cell.length_c   1.000
_cell.angle_alpha   90.00
_cell.angle_beta   90.00
_cell.angle_gamma   90.00
#
_symmetry.space_group_name_H-M   'P 1'
#
loop_
_entity.id
_entity.type
_entity.pdbx_description
1 polymer ?
#
loop_
_entity_poly.entity_id
_entity_poly.type
_entity_poly.pdbx_seq_one_letter_code
_entity_poly.pdbx_strand_id
1 'polypeptide(L)'
;MFFECSCEHRPINLIHFNDKMKVVLAVTFILLALQASGSDISSESVHNHVEPDPDLENYLREAIENFREQMKEGIEAINMPVLDPLELKDLDINVAENLATMDLHIKMITVEGLSSFQFHHIYPDLENFFF
;
A
#
# COMPACT_ATOMS: atom_id res chain seq x y z
N MET A 1 -20.18 76.84 -29.62
CA MET A 1 -21.04 75.64 -29.58
C MET A 1 -20.69 74.91 -28.29
N PHE A 2 -21.66 74.71 -27.40
CA PHE A 2 -21.54 73.99 -26.11
C PHE A 2 -20.88 72.61 -26.33
N PHE A 3 -20.11 72.03 -25.40
CA PHE A 3 -20.51 71.65 -24.04
C PHE A 3 -19.34 71.65 -23.04
N GLU A 4 -19.67 71.99 -21.79
CA GLU A 4 -18.92 71.64 -20.59
C GLU A 4 -18.90 70.12 -20.37
N CYS A 5 -17.79 69.59 -19.82
CA CYS A 5 -17.87 68.63 -18.73
C CYS A 5 -16.66 68.77 -17.82
N SER A 6 -16.93 69.32 -16.64
CA SER A 6 -16.15 69.23 -15.42
C SER A 6 -16.11 67.78 -14.91
N CYS A 7 -14.99 67.34 -14.34
CA CYS A 7 -14.95 66.68 -13.01
C CYS A 7 -13.53 66.23 -12.62
N GLU A 8 -12.96 66.99 -11.69
CA GLU A 8 -12.42 66.57 -10.39
C GLU A 8 -11.41 65.40 -10.29
N HIS A 9 -10.20 65.77 -9.87
CA HIS A 9 -9.19 64.92 -9.23
C HIS A 9 -9.75 64.24 -7.97
N ARG A 10 -9.65 62.90 -7.86
CA ARG A 10 -9.65 62.22 -6.54
C ARG A 10 -8.56 61.14 -6.49
N PRO A 11 -7.79 61.07 -5.39
CA PRO A 11 -6.69 60.13 -5.25
C PRO A 11 -7.18 58.69 -5.10
N ILE A 12 -6.39 57.76 -5.63
CA ILE A 12 -6.52 56.32 -5.44
C ILE A 12 -6.30 56.03 -3.95
N ASN A 13 -7.37 55.73 -3.22
CA ASN A 13 -7.27 55.28 -1.85
C ASN A 13 -6.59 53.91 -1.80
N LEU A 14 -5.43 53.86 -1.14
CA LEU A 14 -4.83 52.62 -0.65
C LEU A 14 -5.88 51.89 0.19
N ILE A 15 -6.37 50.75 -0.31
CA ILE A 15 -7.30 49.90 0.43
C ILE A 15 -6.53 49.35 1.63
N HIS A 16 -6.85 49.88 2.81
CA HIS A 16 -6.35 49.38 4.08
C HIS A 16 -7.00 48.01 4.36
N PHE A 17 -6.35 46.94 3.89
CA PHE A 17 -6.81 45.56 4.06
C PHE A 17 -6.78 45.18 5.54
N ASN A 18 -7.96 45.09 6.15
CA ASN A 18 -8.17 44.57 7.49
C ASN A 18 -7.69 43.11 7.56
N ASP A 19 -7.03 42.70 8.66
CA ASP A 19 -6.35 41.40 8.73
C ASP A 19 -7.27 40.19 8.48
N LYS A 20 -8.55 40.31 8.82
CA LYS A 20 -9.57 39.30 8.49
C LYS A 20 -9.76 39.11 6.98
N MET A 21 -9.63 40.17 6.19
CA MET A 21 -9.84 40.15 4.74
C MET A 21 -8.65 39.52 4.00
N LYS A 22 -7.43 39.66 4.55
CA LYS A 22 -6.23 38.97 4.06
C LYS A 22 -6.30 37.46 4.28
N VAL A 23 -6.79 37.04 5.45
CA VAL A 23 -7.00 35.62 5.77
C VAL A 23 -8.05 35.00 4.82
N VAL A 24 -9.16 35.70 4.57
CA VAL A 24 -10.18 35.24 3.63
C VAL A 24 -9.61 35.08 2.21
N LEU A 25 -8.81 36.04 1.74
CA LEU A 25 -8.13 35.98 0.45
C LEU A 25 -7.10 34.84 0.38
N ALA A 26 -6.32 34.61 1.44
CA ALA A 26 -5.35 33.52 1.49
C ALA A 26 -6.04 32.15 1.45
N VAL A 27 -7.12 31.97 2.21
CA VAL A 27 -7.90 30.71 2.24
C VAL A 27 -8.56 30.44 0.89
N THR A 28 -9.11 31.46 0.23
CA THR A 28 -9.68 31.30 -1.11
C THR A 28 -8.63 30.96 -2.16
N PHE A 29 -7.42 31.55 -2.09
CA PHE A 29 -6.32 31.20 -2.97
C PHE A 29 -5.82 29.76 -2.79
N ILE A 30 -5.74 29.29 -1.54
CA ILE A 30 -5.36 27.91 -1.21
C ILE A 30 -6.42 26.92 -1.75
N LEU A 31 -7.71 27.21 -1.55
CA LEU A 31 -8.80 26.39 -2.08
C LEU A 31 -8.79 26.33 -3.62
N LEU A 32 -8.43 27.42 -4.30
CA LEU A 32 -8.26 27.46 -5.76
C LEU A 32 -7.05 26.66 -6.23
N ALA A 33 -5.93 26.71 -5.51
CA ALA A 33 -4.72 25.96 -5.84
C ALA A 33 -4.88 24.43 -5.68
N LEU A 34 -5.77 23.99 -4.77
CA LEU A 34 -6.08 22.57 -4.59
C LEU A 34 -6.81 21.92 -5.79
N GLN A 35 -7.41 22.71 -6.68
CA GLN A 35 -8.08 22.20 -7.88
C GLN A 35 -7.10 22.03 -9.06
N ALA A 36 -5.83 22.38 -8.90
CA ALA A 36 -4.80 22.29 -9.93
C ALA A 36 -3.81 21.16 -9.61
N SER A 37 -4.26 19.91 -9.66
CA SER A 37 -3.37 18.73 -9.66
C SER A 37 -4.08 17.58 -10.35
N GLY A 38 -3.54 17.13 -11.48
CA GLY A 38 -4.05 15.97 -12.21
C GLY A 38 -3.66 15.99 -13.67
N SER A 39 -2.37 16.13 -13.99
CA SER A 39 -1.87 15.59 -15.27
C SER A 39 -1.32 14.20 -14.96
N ASP A 40 -2.11 13.19 -15.29
CA ASP A 40 -1.69 11.80 -15.22
C ASP A 40 -0.57 11.59 -16.24
N ILE A 41 0.67 11.60 -15.76
CA ILE A 41 1.77 10.98 -16.48
C ILE A 41 1.57 9.48 -16.26
N SER A 42 0.88 8.84 -17.19
CA SER A 42 0.84 7.39 -17.31
C SER A 42 2.27 6.92 -17.54
N SER A 43 2.94 6.50 -16.47
CA SER A 43 4.13 5.68 -16.59
C SER A 43 3.64 4.32 -17.09
N GLU A 44 3.72 4.13 -18.40
CA GLU A 44 3.51 2.83 -19.03
C GLU A 44 4.64 1.92 -18.55
N SER A 45 4.38 1.20 -17.45
CA SER A 45 5.19 0.06 -17.08
C SER A 45 5.07 -0.93 -18.24
N VAL A 46 6.15 -1.11 -19.00
CA VAL A 46 6.30 -2.25 -19.89
C VAL A 46 6.29 -3.48 -19.00
N HIS A 47 5.09 -3.99 -18.73
CA HIS A 47 4.90 -5.27 -18.10
C HIS A 47 5.31 -6.25 -19.19
N ASN A 48 6.52 -6.81 -19.07
CA ASN A 48 6.91 -7.95 -19.89
C ASN A 48 5.78 -8.97 -19.75
N HIS A 49 5.11 -9.26 -20.86
CA HIS A 49 4.10 -10.30 -20.91
C HIS A 49 4.86 -11.61 -20.92
N VAL A 50 5.15 -12.15 -19.74
CA VAL A 50 5.66 -13.51 -19.59
C VAL A 50 4.54 -14.42 -20.08
N GLU A 51 4.80 -15.10 -21.20
CA GLU A 51 3.85 -16.06 -21.75
C GLU A 51 3.70 -17.21 -20.74
N PRO A 52 2.47 -17.58 -20.36
CA PRO A 52 2.24 -18.62 -19.36
C PRO A 52 2.75 -19.97 -19.88
N ASP A 53 3.65 -20.59 -19.13
CA ASP A 53 4.11 -21.96 -19.36
C ASP A 53 3.19 -22.96 -18.59
N PRO A 54 2.32 -23.70 -19.29
CA PRO A 54 1.37 -24.60 -18.63
C PRO A 54 2.04 -25.81 -17.96
N ASP A 55 3.20 -26.26 -18.46
CA ASP A 55 3.91 -27.40 -17.87
C ASP A 55 4.55 -26.99 -16.54
N LEU A 56 5.12 -25.78 -16.48
CA LEU A 56 5.63 -25.20 -15.24
C LEU A 56 4.50 -24.94 -14.22
N GLU A 57 3.36 -24.42 -14.67
CA GLU A 57 2.21 -24.22 -13.79
C GLU A 57 1.75 -25.54 -13.17
N ASN A 58 1.61 -26.60 -13.98
CA ASN A 58 1.20 -27.91 -13.52
C ASN A 58 2.22 -28.52 -12.54
N TYR A 59 3.51 -28.43 -12.85
CA TYR A 59 4.57 -28.89 -11.95
C TYR A 59 4.51 -28.20 -10.59
N LEU A 60 4.38 -26.87 -10.57
CA LEU A 60 4.28 -26.11 -9.32
C LEU A 60 3.01 -26.45 -8.55
N ARG A 61 1.89 -26.64 -9.26
CA ARG A 61 0.63 -27.07 -8.65
C ARG A 61 0.81 -28.41 -7.94
N GLU A 62 1.36 -29.41 -8.62
CA GLU A 62 1.63 -30.73 -8.02
C GLU A 62 2.62 -30.64 -6.85
N ALA A 63 3.67 -29.85 -6.97
CA ALA A 63 4.64 -29.65 -5.90
C ALA A 63 3.98 -29.06 -4.62
N ILE A 64 3.11 -28.07 -4.79
CA ILE A 64 2.36 -27.44 -3.70
C ILE A 64 1.34 -28.40 -3.07
N GLU A 65 0.66 -29.22 -3.88
CA GLU A 65 -0.24 -30.27 -3.41
C GLU A 65 0.51 -31.34 -2.59
N ASN A 66 1.68 -31.78 -3.06
CA ASN A 66 2.51 -32.74 -2.32
C ASN A 66 3.04 -32.15 -1.02
N PHE A 67 3.47 -30.88 -1.05
CA PHE A 67 3.92 -30.17 0.13
C PHE A 67 2.83 -30.06 1.20
N ARG A 68 1.55 -29.98 0.79
CA ARG A 68 0.41 -29.96 1.71
C ARG A 68 0.37 -31.16 2.65
N GLU A 69 0.56 -32.36 2.12
CA GLU A 69 0.55 -33.57 2.94
C GLU A 69 1.79 -33.64 3.83
N GLN A 70 2.94 -33.20 3.30
CA GLN A 70 4.18 -33.12 4.08
C GLN A 70 4.10 -32.12 5.24
N MET A 71 3.24 -31.09 5.18
CA MET A 71 3.02 -30.20 6.32
C MET A 71 2.38 -30.91 7.52
N LYS A 72 1.58 -31.96 7.30
CA LYS A 72 0.94 -32.71 8.40
C LYS A 72 1.88 -33.70 9.06
N GLU A 73 2.84 -34.23 8.30
CA GLU A 73 3.74 -35.29 8.75
C GLU A 73 5.14 -34.77 9.13
N GLY A 74 5.55 -33.63 8.58
CA GLY A 74 6.95 -33.20 8.56
C GLY A 74 7.79 -34.03 7.59
N ILE A 75 9.08 -33.68 7.47
CA ILE A 75 10.05 -34.45 6.69
C ILE A 75 11.35 -34.52 7.48
N GLU A 76 11.57 -35.66 8.14
CA GLU A 76 12.75 -35.89 8.98
C GLU A 76 14.07 -35.74 8.18
N ALA A 77 14.08 -36.18 6.92
CA ALA A 77 15.28 -36.16 6.07
C ALA A 77 15.87 -34.75 5.88
N ILE A 78 15.05 -33.71 6.00
CA ILE A 78 15.48 -32.30 5.91
C ILE A 78 15.24 -31.52 7.20
N ASN A 79 14.98 -32.21 8.31
CA ASN A 79 14.59 -31.63 9.60
C ASN A 79 13.39 -30.67 9.51
N MET A 80 12.46 -30.93 8.60
CA MET A 80 11.22 -30.16 8.52
C MET A 80 10.25 -30.67 9.59
N PRO A 81 9.82 -29.83 10.55
CA PRO A 81 8.86 -30.23 11.56
C PRO A 81 7.45 -30.36 10.97
N VAL A 82 6.53 -30.90 11.76
CA VAL A 82 5.10 -30.80 11.48
C VAL A 82 4.70 -29.31 11.48
N LEU A 83 4.00 -28.89 10.43
CA LEU A 83 3.52 -27.52 10.23
C LEU A 83 1.99 -27.43 10.32
N ASP A 84 1.25 -28.53 10.35
CA ASP A 84 -0.19 -28.51 10.59
C ASP A 84 -0.63 -29.74 11.41
N PRO A 85 -0.81 -29.60 12.75
CA PRO A 85 -0.76 -28.35 13.51
C PRO A 85 0.68 -27.85 13.75
N LEU A 86 0.89 -26.54 13.64
CA LEU A 86 2.13 -25.88 14.04
C LEU A 86 2.06 -25.51 15.53
N GLU A 87 2.95 -26.10 16.32
CA GLU A 87 3.08 -25.81 17.75
C GLU A 87 4.23 -24.83 18.02
N LEU A 88 3.92 -23.68 18.63
CA LEU A 88 4.88 -22.68 19.07
C LEU A 88 4.88 -22.59 20.61
N LYS A 89 6.03 -22.87 21.22
CA LYS A 89 6.13 -22.95 22.69
C LYS A 89 6.15 -21.60 23.36
N ASP A 90 6.91 -20.66 22.84
CA ASP A 90 7.08 -19.31 23.36
C ASP A 90 7.14 -18.34 22.18
N LEU A 91 6.24 -17.35 22.17
CA LEU A 91 6.18 -16.27 21.19
C LEU A 91 6.18 -14.95 21.94
N ASP A 92 7.27 -14.21 21.79
CA ASP A 92 7.43 -12.88 22.37
C ASP A 92 7.22 -11.83 21.28
N ILE A 93 6.21 -10.96 21.47
CA ILE A 93 5.89 -9.87 20.54
C ILE A 93 6.04 -8.56 21.29
N ASN A 94 6.93 -7.69 20.81
CA ASN A 94 7.05 -6.32 21.28
C ASN A 94 6.37 -5.40 20.25
N VAL A 95 5.37 -4.65 20.70
CA VAL A 95 4.70 -3.62 19.90
C VAL A 95 5.06 -2.27 20.48
N ALA A 96 5.82 -1.48 19.73
CA ALA A 96 6.19 -0.11 20.09
C ALA A 96 5.54 0.87 19.10
N GLU A 97 4.49 1.54 19.55
CA GLU A 97 3.78 2.60 18.83
C GLU A 97 4.10 3.95 19.50
N ASN A 98 3.99 5.06 18.76
CA ASN A 98 4.40 6.39 19.23
C ASN A 98 3.79 6.83 20.58
N LEU A 99 2.67 6.22 21.00
CA LEU A 99 1.95 6.56 22.22
C LEU A 99 2.01 5.48 23.30
N ALA A 100 2.44 4.25 22.97
CA ALA A 100 2.46 3.13 23.92
C ALA A 100 3.41 2.00 23.48
N THR A 101 3.97 1.33 24.47
CA THR A 101 4.71 0.08 24.30
C THR A 101 3.95 -1.05 24.96
N MET A 102 3.94 -2.22 24.32
CA MET A 102 3.26 -3.42 24.80
C MET A 102 4.14 -4.65 24.54
N ASP A 103 4.38 -5.42 25.61
CA ASP A 103 5.06 -6.71 25.55
C ASP A 103 4.03 -7.84 25.71
N LEU A 104 3.95 -8.71 24.71
CA LEU A 104 3.10 -9.89 24.68
C LEU A 104 3.98 -11.13 24.78
N HIS A 105 3.81 -11.90 25.85
CA HIS A 105 4.43 -13.21 26.03
C HIS A 105 3.37 -14.30 25.88
N ILE A 106 3.30 -14.93 24.72
CA ILE A 106 2.29 -15.93 24.40
C ILE A 106 2.96 -17.30 24.44
N LYS A 107 2.36 -18.23 25.21
CA LYS A 107 2.88 -19.59 25.37
C LYS A 107 1.92 -20.61 24.78
N MET A 108 2.48 -21.68 24.24
CA MET A 108 1.73 -22.85 23.76
C MET A 108 0.65 -22.47 22.73
N ILE A 109 1.07 -21.83 21.65
CA ILE A 109 0.19 -21.56 20.51
C ILE A 109 0.14 -22.81 19.63
N THR A 110 -1.07 -23.22 19.28
CA THR A 110 -1.30 -24.21 18.23
C THR A 110 -1.98 -23.51 17.06
N VAL A 111 -1.35 -23.56 15.89
CA VAL A 111 -1.91 -23.03 14.64
C VAL A 111 -2.34 -24.22 13.78
N GLU A 112 -3.62 -24.28 13.46
CA GLU A 112 -4.22 -25.34 12.64
C GLU A 112 -4.65 -24.79 11.29
N GLY A 113 -4.67 -25.64 10.27
CA GLY A 113 -5.19 -25.32 8.94
C GLY A 113 -4.17 -24.69 7.98
N LEU A 114 -2.88 -24.68 8.33
CA LEU A 114 -1.82 -24.23 7.40
C LEU A 114 -1.76 -25.08 6.13
N SER A 115 -2.22 -26.33 6.18
CA SER A 115 -2.38 -27.20 5.01
C SER A 115 -3.70 -27.02 4.26
N SER A 116 -4.66 -26.26 4.77
CA SER A 116 -6.00 -26.10 4.18
C SER A 116 -6.14 -24.94 3.20
N PHE A 117 -5.04 -24.36 2.73
CA PHE A 117 -5.09 -23.24 1.78
C PHE A 117 -5.66 -23.68 0.42
N GLN A 118 -6.34 -22.75 -0.26
CA GLN A 118 -6.84 -22.92 -1.62
C GLN A 118 -6.25 -21.84 -2.50
N PHE A 119 -5.57 -22.23 -3.57
CA PHE A 119 -5.01 -21.30 -4.55
C PHE A 119 -5.70 -21.49 -5.91
N HIS A 120 -6.08 -20.37 -6.53
CA HIS A 120 -6.79 -20.38 -7.81
C HIS A 120 -5.83 -20.24 -8.99
N HIS A 121 -4.80 -19.42 -8.84
CA HIS A 121 -3.84 -19.10 -9.90
C HIS A 121 -2.40 -19.18 -9.38
N ILE A 122 -1.49 -19.70 -10.21
CA ILE A 122 -0.04 -19.61 -10.03
C ILE A 122 0.48 -18.85 -11.24
N TYR A 123 1.24 -17.77 -11.00
CA TYR A 123 1.88 -16.98 -12.05
C TYR A 123 3.40 -17.10 -11.88
N PRO A 124 4.02 -18.15 -12.42
CA PRO A 124 5.47 -18.29 -12.35
C PRO A 124 6.13 -17.21 -13.21
N ASP A 125 6.96 -16.38 -12.59
CA ASP A 125 7.79 -15.39 -13.27
C ASP A 125 9.26 -15.82 -13.18
N LEU A 126 9.77 -16.36 -14.28
CA LEU A 126 11.15 -16.83 -14.37
C LEU A 126 12.14 -15.69 -14.65
N GLU A 127 11.69 -14.55 -15.16
CA GLU A 127 12.56 -13.41 -15.47
C GLU A 127 13.11 -12.77 -14.19
N ASN A 128 12.33 -12.83 -13.11
CA ASN A 128 12.68 -12.30 -11.79
C ASN A 128 13.11 -13.38 -10.78
N PHE A 129 13.41 -14.62 -11.22
CA PHE A 129 13.69 -15.74 -10.32
C PHE A 129 15.16 -15.83 -9.83
N PHE A 130 16.08 -15.06 -10.39
CA PHE A 130 17.50 -15.08 -9.98
C PHE A 130 17.79 -14.02 -8.91
N PHE A 131 18.25 -14.47 -7.73
CA PHE A 131 18.71 -13.64 -6.60
C PHE A 131 20.18 -13.19 -6.77
#